data_AF-A0A445CFQ2-F1
#
_entry.id   AF-A0A445CFQ2-F1
#
_cell.length_a   1.000
_cell.length_b   1.000
_cell.length_c   1.000
_cell.angle_alpha   90.00
_cell.angle_beta   90.00
_cell.angle_gamma   90.00
#
_symmetry.space_group_name_H-M   'P 1'
#
loop_
_entity.id
_entity.type
_entity.pdbx_description
1 polymer ?
#
loop_
_entity_poly.entity_id
_entity_poly.type
_entity_poly.pdbx_seq_one_letter_code
_entity_poly.pdbx_strand_id
1 'polypeptide(L)'
;MFITTQISQKRKEVDEETQTTIEDFQHCQAAGEIEEEAFEALFGKEQPSRVRWYGRSVTKSDLKKYAEINEIKNQHKEEVTSLKDKLGHIEAKQQKQEEEIHGLQNMVKLIFQRSEPGMRP
;
A
#
# COMPACT_ATOMS: atom_id res chain seq x y z
N MET A 1 6.84 -9.38 -6.70
CA MET A 1 7.83 -10.26 -7.34
C MET A 1 7.41 -11.70 -7.11
N PHE A 2 6.82 -12.35 -8.13
CA PHE A 2 6.24 -13.70 -8.04
C PHE A 2 7.20 -14.79 -8.56
N ILE A 3 8.21 -14.40 -9.33
CA ILE A 3 9.27 -15.29 -9.79
C ILE A 3 10.49 -15.07 -8.92
N THR A 4 10.75 -16.01 -8.04
CA THR A 4 12.11 -16.28 -7.58
C THR A 4 12.68 -17.34 -8.53
N THR A 5 13.97 -17.36 -8.83
CA THR A 5 14.62 -18.48 -9.54
C THR A 5 15.33 -19.33 -8.50
N GLN A 6 14.88 -20.57 -8.28
CA GLN A 6 15.65 -21.52 -7.46
C GLN A 6 16.80 -22.04 -8.32
N ILE A 7 17.94 -21.35 -8.26
CA ILE A 7 19.19 -21.86 -8.83
C ILE A 7 19.46 -23.18 -8.10
N SER A 8 19.39 -24.30 -8.82
CA SER A 8 19.60 -25.61 -8.21
C SER A 8 20.97 -25.62 -7.51
N GLN A 9 21.04 -26.20 -6.30
CA GLN A 9 22.31 -26.33 -5.55
C GLN A 9 23.42 -27.02 -6.38
N LYS A 10 23.03 -27.80 -7.40
CA LYS A 10 23.91 -28.38 -8.41
C LYS A 10 24.01 -27.48 -9.64
N ARG A 11 24.55 -26.25 -9.54
CA ARG A 11 24.98 -25.34 -10.64
C ARG A 11 24.58 -25.79 -12.07
N LYS A 12 23.28 -25.91 -12.33
CA LYS A 12 22.75 -26.14 -13.67
C LYS A 12 22.22 -24.80 -14.09
N GLU A 13 22.89 -24.25 -15.09
CA GLU A 13 22.45 -23.05 -15.78
C GLU A 13 21.00 -23.26 -16.23
N VAL A 14 20.17 -22.26 -15.97
CA VAL A 14 18.80 -22.25 -16.47
C VAL A 14 18.92 -22.13 -17.99
N ASP A 15 18.15 -22.94 -18.71
CA ASP A 15 18.12 -22.91 -20.16
C ASP A 15 17.74 -21.52 -20.68
N GLU A 16 18.43 -21.03 -21.72
CA GLU A 16 18.27 -19.65 -22.22
C GLU A 16 16.83 -19.33 -22.59
N GLU A 17 16.08 -20.28 -23.20
CA GLU A 17 14.66 -20.08 -23.55
C GLU A 17 13.77 -19.95 -22.31
N THR A 18 14.14 -20.62 -21.22
CA THR A 18 13.43 -20.52 -19.93
C THR A 18 13.74 -19.20 -19.25
N GLN A 19 14.98 -18.71 -19.38
CA GLN A 19 15.39 -17.44 -18.82
C GLN A 19 14.71 -16.27 -19.53
N THR A 20 14.64 -16.28 -20.87
CA THR A 20 13.99 -15.24 -21.66
C THR A 20 12.50 -15.15 -21.38
N THR A 21 11.79 -16.29 -21.32
CA THR A 21 10.36 -16.31 -20.97
C THR A 21 10.05 -15.80 -19.55
N ILE A 22 10.97 -15.99 -18.60
CA ILE A 22 10.85 -15.40 -17.26
C ILE A 22 11.02 -13.88 -17.30
N GLU A 23 12.02 -13.39 -18.04
CA GLU A 23 12.28 -11.95 -18.19
C GLU A 23 11.12 -11.24 -18.89
N ASP A 24 10.59 -11.84 -19.96
CA ASP A 24 9.42 -11.33 -20.69
C ASP A 24 8.18 -11.25 -19.78
N PHE A 25 7.92 -12.29 -18.96
CA PHE A 25 6.79 -12.26 -18.01
C PHE A 25 6.95 -11.18 -16.95
N GLN A 26 8.18 -10.99 -16.42
CA GLN A 26 8.45 -9.93 -15.46
C GLN A 26 8.27 -8.54 -16.08
N HIS A 27 8.64 -8.39 -17.35
CA HIS A 27 8.44 -7.15 -18.09
C HIS A 27 6.95 -6.84 -18.29
N CYS A 28 6.13 -7.82 -18.70
CA CYS A 28 4.67 -7.67 -18.79
C CYS A 28 4.04 -7.27 -17.44
N GLN A 29 4.50 -7.91 -16.35
CA GLN A 29 4.03 -7.60 -15.00
C GLN A 29 4.43 -6.18 -14.56
N ALA A 30 5.62 -5.72 -14.93
CA ALA A 30 6.07 -4.35 -14.67
C ALA A 30 5.34 -3.31 -15.52
N ALA A 31 4.94 -3.67 -16.75
CA ALA A 31 4.13 -2.83 -17.63
C ALA A 31 2.66 -2.70 -17.18
N GLY A 32 2.25 -3.46 -16.16
CA GLY A 32 0.87 -3.45 -15.65
C GLY A 32 -0.11 -4.21 -16.53
N GLU A 33 0.38 -5.08 -17.41
CA GLU A 33 -0.47 -5.97 -18.19
C GLU A 33 -1.19 -6.98 -17.26
N ILE A 34 -2.38 -7.43 -17.69
CA ILE A 34 -3.16 -8.40 -16.93
C ILE A 34 -2.35 -9.70 -16.88
N GLU A 35 -1.98 -10.13 -15.67
CA GLU A 35 -1.11 -11.29 -15.45
C GLU A 35 -1.63 -12.57 -16.13
N GLU A 36 -2.96 -12.70 -16.27
CA GLU A 36 -3.58 -13.82 -16.97
C GLU A 36 -3.36 -13.78 -18.49
N GLU A 37 -3.39 -12.59 -19.10
CA GLU A 37 -3.17 -12.39 -20.53
C GLU A 37 -1.69 -12.53 -20.88
N ALA A 38 -0.80 -11.99 -20.06
CA ALA A 38 0.64 -12.20 -20.17
C ALA A 38 1.02 -13.69 -20.02
N PHE A 39 0.37 -14.39 -19.08
CA PHE A 39 0.57 -15.82 -18.90
C PHE A 39 0.07 -16.62 -20.12
N GLU A 40 -1.11 -16.29 -20.65
CA GLU A 40 -1.66 -16.96 -21.83
C GLU A 40 -0.88 -16.62 -23.12
N ALA A 41 -0.29 -15.43 -23.22
CA ALA A 41 0.58 -15.05 -24.34
C ALA A 41 1.90 -15.84 -24.34
N LEU A 42 2.52 -16.02 -23.18
CA LEU A 42 3.82 -16.71 -23.06
C LEU A 42 3.69 -18.24 -23.06
N PHE A 43 2.65 -18.79 -22.44
CA PHE A 43 2.46 -20.23 -22.31
C PHE A 43 1.36 -20.79 -23.22
N GLY A 44 0.65 -19.95 -23.97
CA GLY A 44 -0.48 -20.35 -24.82
C GLY A 44 -1.67 -20.90 -24.02
N LYS A 45 -2.58 -21.60 -24.72
CA LYS A 45 -3.68 -22.39 -24.11
C LYS A 45 -3.21 -23.66 -23.40
N GLU A 46 -1.91 -23.77 -23.15
CA GLU A 46 -1.34 -25.02 -22.72
C GLU A 46 -1.80 -25.38 -21.31
N GLN A 47 -2.14 -26.67 -21.12
CA GLN A 47 -2.77 -27.14 -19.90
C GLN A 47 -1.90 -26.83 -18.67
N PRO A 48 -2.50 -26.47 -17.50
CA PRO A 48 -1.80 -26.13 -16.25
C PRO A 48 -0.81 -27.19 -15.74
N SER A 49 -0.83 -28.36 -16.36
CA SER A 49 0.00 -29.53 -16.10
C SER A 49 1.48 -29.32 -16.45
N ARG A 50 1.83 -28.44 -17.42
CA ARG A 50 3.21 -28.39 -17.93
C ARG A 50 4.14 -27.40 -17.23
N VAL A 51 3.61 -26.34 -16.63
CA VAL A 51 4.46 -25.33 -15.95
C VAL A 51 4.40 -25.52 -14.43
N ARG A 52 5.29 -26.38 -13.93
CA ARG A 52 5.52 -26.56 -12.48
C ARG A 52 6.50 -25.49 -12.00
N TRP A 53 6.00 -24.48 -11.32
CA TRP A 53 6.82 -23.50 -10.61
C TRP A 53 7.00 -24.00 -9.17
N TYR A 54 8.23 -24.21 -8.68
CA TYR A 54 8.47 -24.61 -7.29
C TYR A 54 7.80 -25.91 -6.80
N GLY A 55 7.36 -26.78 -7.71
CA GLY A 55 6.55 -27.96 -7.34
C GLY A 55 5.09 -27.64 -6.99
N ARG A 56 4.64 -26.39 -7.18
CA ARG A 56 3.23 -25.97 -7.14
C ARG A 56 2.78 -25.52 -8.53
N SER A 57 1.70 -26.09 -9.03
CA SER A 57 1.08 -25.61 -10.26
C SER A 57 0.42 -24.26 -9.98
N VAL A 58 0.91 -23.18 -10.59
CA VAL A 58 0.22 -21.88 -10.57
C VAL A 58 -0.89 -21.97 -11.60
N THR A 59 -2.13 -21.84 -11.16
CA THR A 59 -3.30 -21.85 -12.05
C THR A 59 -3.76 -20.44 -12.36
N LYS A 60 -4.53 -20.25 -13.44
CA LYS A 60 -5.24 -18.98 -13.71
C LYS A 60 -6.03 -18.48 -12.50
N SER A 61 -6.63 -19.40 -11.73
CA SER A 61 -7.36 -19.05 -10.51
C SER A 61 -6.47 -18.45 -9.42
N ASP A 62 -5.19 -18.83 -9.37
CA ASP A 62 -4.24 -18.29 -8.40
C ASP A 62 -3.78 -16.89 -8.81
N LEU A 63 -3.55 -16.64 -10.10
CA LEU A 63 -3.28 -15.29 -10.63
C LEU A 63 -4.44 -14.34 -10.30
N LYS A 64 -5.69 -14.79 -10.49
CA LYS A 64 -6.87 -14.00 -10.12
C LYS A 64 -6.92 -13.64 -8.63
N LYS A 65 -6.60 -14.59 -7.74
CA LYS A 65 -6.51 -14.33 -6.29
C LYS A 65 -5.41 -13.31 -5.98
N TYR A 66 -4.27 -13.38 -6.65
CA TYR A 66 -3.19 -12.42 -6.43
C TYR A 66 -3.57 -11.00 -6.90
N ALA A 67 -4.24 -10.88 -8.04
CA ALA A 67 -4.77 -9.61 -8.52
C ALA A 67 -5.76 -9.01 -7.52
N GLU A 68 -6.71 -9.81 -7.01
CA GLU A 68 -7.68 -9.39 -6.00
C GLU A 68 -6.99 -8.96 -4.68
N ILE A 69 -5.99 -9.70 -4.22
CA ILE A 69 -5.18 -9.33 -3.04
C ILE A 69 -4.48 -7.98 -3.25
N ASN A 70 -3.94 -7.73 -4.45
CA ASN A 70 -3.26 -6.48 -4.75
C ASN A 70 -4.24 -5.30 -4.82
N GLU A 71 -5.43 -5.50 -5.39
CA GLU A 71 -6.48 -4.50 -5.40
C GLU A 71 -6.91 -4.13 -3.98
N ILE A 72 -7.18 -5.13 -3.13
CA ILE A 72 -7.52 -4.91 -1.71
C ILE A 72 -6.40 -4.15 -0.98
N LYS A 73 -5.14 -4.50 -1.23
CA LYS A 73 -3.98 -3.79 -0.64
C LYS A 73 -3.92 -2.33 -1.07
N ASN A 74 -4.25 -2.03 -2.33
CA ASN A 74 -4.23 -0.66 -2.85
C ASN A 74 -5.39 0.15 -2.26
N GLN A 75 -6.60 -0.39 -2.26
CA GLN A 75 -7.76 0.24 -1.61
C GLN A 75 -7.47 0.54 -0.13
N HIS A 76 -6.90 -0.43 0.60
CA HIS A 76 -6.54 -0.24 2.00
C HIS A 76 -5.52 0.91 2.20
N LYS A 77 -4.52 1.04 1.32
CA LYS A 77 -3.55 2.14 1.40
C LYS A 77 -4.23 3.50 1.17
N GLU A 78 -5.14 3.58 0.21
CA GLU A 78 -5.89 4.80 -0.08
C GLU A 78 -6.78 5.20 1.09
N GLU A 79 -7.50 4.25 1.68
CA GLU A 79 -8.33 4.47 2.87
C GLU A 79 -7.51 4.95 4.07
N VAL A 80 -6.37 4.31 4.35
CA VAL A 80 -5.47 4.72 5.45
C VAL A 80 -4.95 6.14 5.22
N THR A 81 -4.61 6.48 3.98
CA THR A 81 -4.16 7.84 3.62
C THR A 81 -5.28 8.86 3.84
N SER A 82 -6.50 8.56 3.36
CA SER A 82 -7.68 9.41 3.57
C SER A 82 -8.00 9.64 5.04
N LEU A 83 -7.91 8.59 5.87
CA LEU A 83 -8.14 8.69 7.32
C LEU A 83 -7.06 9.53 8.00
N LYS A 84 -5.79 9.38 7.60
CA LYS A 84 -4.69 10.16 8.12
C LYS A 84 -4.86 11.66 7.82
N ASP A 85 -5.29 12.00 6.61
CA ASP A 85 -5.55 13.39 6.23
C ASP A 85 -6.72 13.99 7.02
N LYS A 86 -7.80 13.22 7.22
CA LYS A 86 -8.94 13.64 8.05
C LYS A 86 -8.52 13.87 9.50
N LEU A 87 -7.69 12.99 10.05
CA LEU A 87 -7.18 13.11 11.42
C LEU A 87 -6.35 14.39 11.57
N GLY A 88 -5.40 14.64 10.67
CA GLY A 88 -4.60 15.86 10.71
C GLY A 88 -5.44 17.14 10.61
N HIS A 89 -6.53 17.12 9.83
CA HIS A 89 -7.45 18.25 9.77
C HIS A 89 -8.24 18.48 11.08
N ILE A 90 -8.63 17.40 11.77
CA ILE A 90 -9.30 17.49 13.07
C ILE A 90 -8.34 18.00 14.13
N GLU A 91 -7.10 17.49 14.17
CA GLU A 91 -6.06 17.94 15.10
C GLU A 91 -5.76 19.43 14.93
N ALA A 92 -5.62 19.91 13.69
CA ALA A 92 -5.41 21.33 13.42
C ALA A 92 -6.59 22.21 13.88
N LYS A 93 -7.82 21.74 13.68
CA LYS A 93 -9.02 22.44 14.19
C LYS A 93 -9.05 22.47 15.71
N GLN A 94 -8.68 21.37 16.36
CA GLN A 94 -8.64 21.28 17.82
C GLN A 94 -7.60 22.23 18.40
N GLN A 95 -6.38 22.27 17.85
CA GLN A 95 -5.34 23.21 18.28
C GLN A 95 -5.81 24.67 18.17
N LYS A 96 -6.44 25.04 17.06
CA LYS A 96 -6.98 26.39 16.87
C LYS A 96 -8.04 26.72 17.93
N GLN A 97 -8.94 25.78 18.23
CA GLN A 97 -9.94 25.98 19.29
C GLN A 97 -9.31 26.11 20.67
N GLU A 98 -8.27 25.34 20.98
CA GLU A 98 -7.54 25.43 22.24
C GLU A 98 -6.84 26.79 22.39
N GLU A 99 -6.23 27.32 21.32
CA GLU A 99 -5.65 28.66 21.29
C GLU A 99 -6.69 29.76 21.52
N GLU A 100 -7.86 29.67 20.88
CA GLU A 100 -8.96 30.61 21.08
C GLU A 100 -9.47 30.57 22.53
N ILE A 101 -9.68 29.38 23.09
CA ILE A 101 -10.11 29.20 24.50
C ILE A 101 -9.07 29.80 25.45
N HIS A 102 -7.78 29.53 25.23
CA HIS A 102 -6.71 30.07 26.05
C HIS A 102 -6.66 31.61 25.96
N GLY A 103 -6.86 32.18 24.77
CA GLY A 103 -7.01 33.62 24.58
C GLY A 103 -8.16 34.21 25.38
N LEU A 104 -9.34 33.57 25.33
CA LEU A 104 -10.51 33.97 26.11
C LEU A 104 -10.25 33.91 27.63
N GLN A 105 -9.63 32.84 28.11
CA GLN A 105 -9.27 32.66 29.53
C GLN A 105 -8.37 33.81 30.02
N ASN A 106 -7.37 34.19 29.21
CA ASN A 106 -6.47 35.29 29.54
C ASN A 106 -7.21 36.64 29.62
N MET A 107 -8.15 36.89 28.70
CA MET A 107 -8.98 38.10 28.75
C MET A 107 -9.86 38.15 30.00
N VAL A 108 -10.54 37.04 30.35
CA VAL A 108 -11.37 36.95 31.55
C VAL A 108 -10.53 37.22 32.81
N LYS A 109 -9.33 36.63 32.89
CA LYS A 109 -8.40 36.86 34.00
C LYS A 109 -8.02 38.34 34.14
N LEU A 110 -7.74 39.02 33.03
CA LEU A 110 -7.38 40.44 33.03
C LEU A 110 -8.55 41.33 33.48
N ILE A 111 -9.77 41.04 33.02
CA ILE A 111 -10.97 41.76 33.45
C ILE A 111 -11.18 41.59 34.95
N PHE A 112 -11.05 40.36 35.45
CA PHE A 112 -11.20 40.06 36.88
C PHE A 112 -10.17 40.83 37.73
N GLN A 113 -8.90 40.81 37.34
CA GLN A 113 -7.83 41.55 38.03
C GLN A 113 -8.05 43.07 38.04
N ARG A 114 -8.58 43.65 36.94
CA ARG A 114 -8.91 45.08 36.88
C ARG A 114 -10.14 45.43 37.71
N SER A 115 -11.04 44.48 37.92
CA SER A 115 -12.27 44.67 38.69
C SER A 115 -12.09 44.58 40.20
N GLU A 116 -10.93 44.12 40.70
CA GLU A 116 -10.58 44.23 42.11
C GLU A 116 -10.12 45.66 42.42
N PRO A 117 -10.96 46.52 43.04
CA PRO A 117 -10.52 47.83 43.48
C PRO A 117 -9.62 47.60 44.70
N GLY A 118 -8.38 48.09 44.62
CA GLY A 118 -7.35 47.83 45.62
C GLY A 118 -7.87 47.82 47.06
N MET A 119 -7.66 46.68 47.74
CA MET A 119 -7.47 46.65 49.18
C MET A 119 -6.22 47.49 49.47
N ARG A 120 -6.40 48.80 49.62
CA ARG A 120 -5.36 49.66 50.20
C ARG A 120 -5.24 49.29 51.68
N PRO A 121 -4.03 49.02 52.20
CA PRO A 121 -3.81 48.92 53.64
C PRO A 121 -4.11 50.26 54.34
#